data_AF-A0AB37M224-F1
#
_entry.id   AF-A0AB37M224-F1
#
_cell.length_a   1.000
_cell.length_b   1.000
_cell.length_c   1.000
_cell.angle_alpha   90.00
_cell.angle_beta   90.00
_cell.angle_gamma   90.00
#
_symmetry.space_group_name_H-M   'P 1'
#
loop_
_entity.id
_entity.type
_entity.pdbx_description
1 polymer ?
#
loop_
_entity_poly.entity_id
_entity_poly.type
_entity_poly.pdbx_seq_one_letter_code
_entity_poly.pdbx_strand_id
1 'polypeptide(L)'
;MTARELVECPVVVGTAGHVDHGKSALIEALTGKNPDRLEVERRRGMTTELGFGELELPGGKIVGLVDVPGHAHYLRAMVQGATGVDVALLVVSAVEGVMPQTREHVRVLELLGVTRMVVALTMRDLADDEIATLAELDVEAFLDGTVFAGTSIVPVSSKTGEGLEELLTALDNAVCSCWSEHLEAAAGSGAAPRLPIDRCFSIRGTGTVVTGTLHDGPVSVGDELVALPSQTRCRVRGGRFTGIPSARFPASASP
;
A
#
# COMPACT_ATOMS: atom_id res chain seq x y z
N MET A 1 22.51 -6.04 -17.01
CA MET A 1 21.56 -5.82 -15.89
C MET A 1 20.24 -6.40 -16.33
N THR A 2 19.88 -7.56 -15.78
CA THR A 2 18.59 -8.23 -16.03
C THR A 2 17.47 -7.35 -15.50
N ALA A 3 16.47 -7.06 -16.34
CA ALA A 3 15.27 -6.35 -15.90
C ALA A 3 14.62 -7.14 -14.77
N ARG A 4 14.49 -6.53 -13.57
CA ARG A 4 13.72 -7.11 -12.47
C ARG A 4 12.26 -7.20 -12.92
N GLU A 5 11.67 -8.38 -12.85
CA GLU A 5 10.25 -8.57 -13.14
C GLU A 5 9.46 -7.98 -11.97
N LEU A 6 8.83 -6.83 -12.19
CA LEU A 6 7.99 -6.16 -11.20
C LEU A 6 6.62 -6.85 -11.13
N VAL A 7 6.14 -7.08 -9.92
CA VAL A 7 4.84 -7.71 -9.64
C VAL A 7 3.92 -6.65 -9.04
N GLU A 8 2.84 -6.31 -9.74
CA GLU A 8 1.78 -5.49 -9.13
C GLU A 8 1.23 -6.19 -7.89
N CYS A 9 0.99 -5.45 -6.81
CA CYS A 9 0.52 -5.94 -5.52
C CYS A 9 -0.72 -5.12 -5.15
N PRO A 10 -1.94 -5.71 -5.08
CA PRO A 10 -3.14 -4.95 -4.75
C PRO A 10 -3.23 -4.47 -3.30
N VAL A 11 -2.14 -4.59 -2.52
CA VAL A 11 -2.01 -3.91 -1.24
C VAL A 11 -1.92 -2.40 -1.46
N VAL A 12 -2.71 -1.66 -0.70
CA VAL A 12 -2.72 -0.19 -0.70
C VAL A 12 -2.03 0.32 0.56
N VAL A 13 -1.04 1.18 0.36
CA VAL A 13 -0.36 1.92 1.41
C VAL A 13 -0.98 3.31 1.53
N GLY A 14 -1.51 3.66 2.71
CA GLY A 14 -2.06 4.98 2.99
C GLY A 14 -1.10 5.81 3.85
N THR A 15 -0.73 7.02 3.42
CA THR A 15 0.05 7.93 4.27
C THR A 15 -0.85 8.61 5.30
N ALA A 16 -0.32 8.92 6.49
CA ALA A 16 -1.06 9.64 7.53
C ALA A 16 -0.10 10.47 8.38
N GLY A 17 -0.58 11.48 9.10
CA GLY A 17 0.25 12.31 9.97
C GLY A 17 -0.20 13.76 10.01
N HIS A 18 0.40 14.56 10.89
CA HIS A 18 0.14 16.00 11.01
C HIS A 18 0.47 16.75 9.71
N VAL A 19 -0.17 17.90 9.51
CA VAL A 19 0.24 18.88 8.50
C VAL A 19 1.70 19.27 8.73
N ASP A 20 2.43 19.56 7.65
CA ASP A 20 3.84 19.99 7.66
C ASP A 20 4.88 19.00 8.22
N HIS A 21 4.50 17.81 8.71
CA HIS A 21 5.45 16.73 9.06
C HIS A 21 6.16 16.08 7.84
N GLY A 22 6.01 16.63 6.64
CA GLY A 22 6.78 16.21 5.46
C GLY A 22 6.20 15.02 4.68
N LYS A 23 4.90 14.73 4.76
CA LYS A 23 4.24 13.66 3.98
C LYS A 23 4.54 13.75 2.48
N SER A 24 4.25 14.87 1.84
CA SER A 24 4.46 15.05 0.39
C SER A 24 5.94 14.95 0.00
N ALA A 25 6.83 15.54 0.80
CA ALA A 25 8.28 15.46 0.58
C ALA A 25 8.80 14.01 0.71
N LEU A 26 8.27 13.24 1.66
CA LEU A 26 8.59 11.82 1.81
C LEU A 26 8.12 11.02 0.60
N ILE A 27 6.89 11.24 0.13
CA ILE A 27 6.37 10.52 -1.04
C ILE A 27 7.20 10.85 -2.29
N GLU A 28 7.57 12.12 -2.49
CA GLU A 28 8.42 12.53 -3.61
C GLU A 28 9.80 11.85 -3.53
N ALA A 29 10.39 11.77 -2.34
CA ALA A 29 11.66 11.08 -2.13
C ALA A 29 11.58 9.55 -2.37
N LEU A 30 10.45 8.93 -2.03
CA LEU A 30 10.23 7.48 -2.20
C LEU A 30 9.87 7.08 -3.62
N THR A 31 9.09 7.90 -4.33
CA THR A 31 8.53 7.55 -5.65
C THR A 31 9.25 8.24 -6.81
N GLY A 32 10.06 9.27 -6.54
CA GLY A 32 10.61 10.17 -7.55
C GLY A 32 9.55 10.97 -8.31
N LYS A 33 8.27 10.88 -7.90
CA LYS A 33 7.14 11.58 -8.48
C LYS A 33 6.56 12.48 -7.39
N ASN A 34 6.42 13.76 -7.70
CA ASN A 34 5.70 14.64 -6.81
C ASN A 34 4.19 14.33 -6.89
N PRO A 35 3.51 13.96 -5.79
CA PRO A 35 2.06 13.72 -5.78
C PRO A 35 1.22 14.95 -6.13
N ASP A 36 1.81 16.15 -6.09
CA ASP A 36 1.10 17.40 -6.32
C ASP A 36 0.79 17.62 -7.81
N ARG A 37 -0.28 17.01 -8.29
CA ARG A 37 -1.01 17.50 -9.45
C ARG A 37 -2.18 18.35 -8.98
N LEU A 38 -1.93 19.62 -8.67
CA LEU A 38 -2.81 20.77 -8.95
C LEU A 38 -2.17 22.09 -8.47
N GLU A 39 -2.12 23.10 -9.35
CA GLU A 39 -1.64 24.47 -9.08
C GLU A 39 -2.36 25.20 -7.91
N VAL A 40 -3.41 24.60 -7.35
CA VAL A 40 -4.22 25.12 -6.25
C VAL A 40 -3.55 24.89 -4.88
N GLU A 41 -2.86 23.76 -4.67
CA GLU A 41 -2.23 23.41 -3.39
C GLU A 41 -1.01 24.29 -3.10
N ARG A 42 -0.17 24.57 -4.11
CA ARG A 42 0.95 25.51 -4.00
C ARG A 42 0.54 26.95 -3.64
N ARG A 43 -0.70 27.36 -3.94
CA ARG A 43 -1.22 28.70 -3.56
C ARG A 43 -1.74 28.77 -2.13
N ARG A 44 -2.00 27.62 -1.48
CA ARG A 44 -2.61 27.55 -0.13
C ARG A 44 -1.75 26.81 0.90
N GLY A 45 -0.69 26.12 0.48
CA GLY A 45 0.22 25.39 1.37
C GLY A 45 -0.39 24.15 2.04
N MET A 46 -1.45 23.58 1.49
CA MET A 46 -2.17 22.45 2.11
C MET A 46 -2.75 21.49 1.06
N THR A 47 -2.60 20.17 1.30
CA THR A 47 -3.17 19.09 0.48
C THR A 47 -4.70 19.06 0.61
N THR A 48 -5.40 19.20 -0.51
CA THR A 48 -6.87 19.39 -0.57
C THR A 48 -7.60 18.24 -1.27
N GLU A 49 -6.89 17.45 -2.09
CA GLU A 49 -7.42 16.28 -2.82
C GLU A 49 -6.63 15.01 -2.47
N LEU A 50 -7.24 13.84 -2.63
CA LEU A 50 -6.56 12.54 -2.44
C LEU A 50 -5.53 12.33 -3.57
N GLY A 51 -4.25 12.23 -3.21
CA GLY A 51 -3.19 11.88 -4.14
C GLY A 51 -3.12 10.36 -4.33
N PHE A 52 -3.08 9.89 -5.58
CA PHE A 52 -2.85 8.47 -5.90
C PHE A 52 -1.51 8.32 -6.60
N GLY A 53 -0.71 7.36 -6.13
CA GLY A 53 0.60 7.03 -6.67
C GLY A 53 0.85 5.53 -6.69
N GLU A 54 2.02 5.17 -7.21
CA GLU A 54 2.55 3.82 -7.19
C GLU A 54 3.91 3.87 -6.52
N LEU A 55 4.21 2.89 -5.66
CA LEU A 55 5.48 2.74 -4.98
C LEU A 55 6.12 1.40 -5.35
N GLU A 56 7.34 1.46 -5.88
CA GLU A 56 8.16 0.27 -6.14
C GLU A 56 8.91 -0.12 -4.86
N LEU A 57 8.67 -1.33 -4.37
CA LEU A 57 9.31 -1.88 -3.17
C LEU A 57 10.54 -2.72 -3.55
N PRO A 58 11.57 -2.81 -2.68
CA PRO A 58 12.80 -3.55 -2.92
C PRO A 58 12.59 -5.02 -3.34
N GLY A 59 11.55 -5.67 -2.80
CA GLY A 59 11.12 -7.02 -3.15
C GLY A 59 10.46 -7.17 -4.54
N GLY A 60 10.55 -6.16 -5.40
CA GLY A 60 10.03 -6.18 -6.77
C GLY A 60 8.52 -6.04 -6.86
N LYS A 61 7.86 -5.51 -5.82
CA LYS A 61 6.41 -5.29 -5.78
C LYS A 61 6.06 -3.85 -6.08
N ILE A 62 4.99 -3.62 -6.84
CA ILE A 62 4.40 -2.29 -7.04
C ILE A 62 3.13 -2.22 -6.20
N VAL A 63 3.08 -1.31 -5.22
CA VAL A 63 1.88 -1.10 -4.38
C VAL A 63 1.21 0.22 -4.72
N GLY A 64 -0.11 0.29 -4.52
CA GLY A 64 -0.85 1.54 -4.59
C GLY A 64 -0.50 2.43 -3.39
N LEU A 65 -0.31 3.72 -3.62
CA LEU A 65 -0.06 4.71 -2.59
C LEU A 65 -1.21 5.72 -2.58
N VAL A 66 -1.78 5.97 -1.40
CA VAL A 66 -2.84 6.97 -1.19
C VAL A 66 -2.34 8.02 -0.21
N ASP A 67 -2.29 9.28 -0.65
CA ASP A 67 -1.96 10.41 0.22
C ASP A 67 -3.22 10.92 0.93
N VAL A 68 -3.28 10.72 2.24
CA VAL A 68 -4.43 11.14 3.06
C VAL A 68 -4.16 12.55 3.61
N PRO A 69 -5.06 13.52 3.35
CA PRO A 69 -4.87 14.89 3.81
C PRO A 69 -4.83 14.97 5.34
N GLY A 70 -3.86 15.73 5.88
CA GLY A 70 -3.59 15.86 7.32
C GLY A 70 -4.59 16.70 8.13
N HIS A 71 -5.49 17.43 7.47
CA HIS A 71 -6.28 18.45 8.14
C HIS A 71 -7.64 17.91 8.60
N ALA A 72 -8.03 18.25 9.84
CA ALA A 72 -9.32 17.86 10.45
C ALA A 72 -10.58 18.22 9.62
N HIS A 73 -10.49 19.20 8.70
CA HIS A 73 -11.60 19.57 7.80
C HIS A 73 -11.83 18.55 6.66
N TYR A 74 -10.90 17.61 6.46
CA TYR A 74 -10.96 16.60 5.40
C TYR A 74 -11.13 15.18 5.92
N LEU A 75 -11.64 15.00 7.15
CA LEU A 75 -12.02 13.69 7.69
C LEU A 75 -12.84 12.84 6.71
N ARG A 76 -13.72 13.46 5.92
CA ARG A 76 -14.50 12.77 4.89
C ARG A 76 -13.64 12.25 3.73
N ALA A 77 -12.69 13.06 3.26
CA ALA A 77 -11.73 12.63 2.24
C ALA A 77 -10.77 11.59 2.81
N MET A 78 -10.37 11.72 4.07
CA MET A 78 -9.58 10.72 4.77
C MET A 78 -10.31 9.39 4.84
N VAL A 79 -11.59 9.37 5.25
CA VAL A 79 -12.38 8.13 5.27
C VAL A 79 -12.50 7.53 3.86
N GLN A 80 -12.68 8.35 2.82
CA GLN A 80 -12.74 7.87 1.43
C GLN A 80 -11.40 7.36 0.89
N GLY A 81 -10.27 7.93 1.32
CA GLY A 81 -8.93 7.49 0.92
C GLY A 81 -8.42 6.31 1.73
N ALA A 82 -8.84 6.21 3.00
CA ALA A 82 -8.45 5.14 3.90
C ALA A 82 -9.37 3.91 3.79
N THR A 83 -10.54 4.01 3.14
CA THR A 83 -11.30 2.81 2.73
C THR A 83 -10.50 2.02 1.71
N GLY A 84 -10.02 0.84 2.13
CA GLY A 84 -9.17 -0.02 1.31
C GLY A 84 -7.67 0.15 1.54
N VAL A 85 -7.24 0.94 2.54
CA VAL A 85 -5.86 0.94 3.00
C VAL A 85 -5.58 -0.33 3.80
N ASP A 86 -4.55 -1.06 3.39
CA ASP A 86 -4.12 -2.29 4.05
C ASP A 86 -2.96 -2.05 5.02
N VAL A 87 -2.09 -1.09 4.70
CA VAL A 87 -0.91 -0.72 5.48
C VAL A 87 -0.83 0.80 5.61
N ALA A 88 -0.71 1.31 6.83
CA ALA A 88 -0.51 2.74 7.08
C ALA A 88 0.98 3.13 7.09
N LEU A 89 1.34 4.21 6.42
CA LEU A 89 2.62 4.90 6.58
C LEU A 89 2.39 6.16 7.42
N LEU A 90 2.67 6.09 8.72
CA LEU A 90 2.52 7.23 9.63
C LEU A 90 3.76 8.12 9.58
N VAL A 91 3.56 9.39 9.30
CA VAL A 91 4.62 10.39 9.15
C VAL A 91 4.62 11.31 10.38
N VAL A 92 5.71 11.28 11.13
CA VAL A 92 5.89 12.04 12.37
C VAL A 92 7.21 12.80 12.29
N SER A 93 7.22 14.10 12.59
CA SER A 93 8.47 14.87 12.62
C SER A 93 9.31 14.50 13.85
N ALA A 94 10.61 14.27 13.67
CA ALA A 94 11.56 14.07 14.76
C ALA A 94 11.71 15.30 15.66
N VAL A 95 11.36 16.49 15.16
CA VAL A 95 11.47 17.77 15.89
C VAL A 95 10.22 18.02 16.73
N GLU A 96 9.05 17.68 16.19
CA GLU A 96 7.74 18.01 16.78
C GLU A 96 7.10 16.83 17.52
N GLY A 97 7.45 15.59 17.16
CA GLY A 97 6.88 14.39 17.75
C GLY A 97 5.38 14.24 17.47
N VAL A 98 4.66 13.60 18.40
CA VAL A 98 3.25 13.24 18.22
C VAL A 98 2.33 14.46 18.42
N MET A 99 1.75 14.93 17.31
CA MET A 99 0.79 16.04 17.30
C MET A 99 -0.68 15.58 17.38
N PRO A 100 -1.63 16.47 17.72
CA PRO A 100 -3.06 16.12 17.83
C PRO A 100 -3.64 15.47 16.56
N GLN A 101 -3.28 15.95 15.37
CA GLN A 101 -3.73 15.34 14.11
C GLN A 101 -3.13 13.94 13.90
N THR A 102 -1.90 13.69 14.33
CA THR A 102 -1.32 12.34 14.32
C THR A 102 -2.19 11.39 15.13
N ARG A 103 -2.64 11.82 16.31
CA ARG A 103 -3.51 11.03 17.18
C ARG A 103 -4.88 10.76 16.55
N GLU A 104 -5.49 11.78 15.95
CA GLU A 104 -6.74 11.65 15.20
C GLU A 104 -6.61 10.67 14.05
N HIS A 105 -5.53 10.77 13.28
CA HIS A 105 -5.28 9.91 12.13
C HIS A 105 -5.16 8.44 12.52
N VAL A 106 -4.33 8.14 13.53
CA VAL A 106 -4.19 6.79 14.07
C VAL A 106 -5.55 6.25 14.49
N ARG A 107 -6.36 7.05 15.19
CA ARG A 107 -7.69 6.63 15.61
C ARG A 107 -8.63 6.31 14.45
N VAL A 108 -8.61 7.12 13.39
CA VAL A 108 -9.43 6.86 12.19
C VAL A 108 -8.97 5.58 11.49
N LEU A 109 -7.67 5.36 11.37
CA LEU A 109 -7.11 4.13 10.78
C LEU A 109 -7.54 2.89 11.56
N GLU A 110 -7.53 2.93 12.90
CA GLU A 110 -8.06 1.84 13.73
C GLU A 110 -9.55 1.57 13.45
N LEU A 111 -10.36 2.62 13.37
CA LEU A 111 -11.81 2.50 13.11
C LEU A 111 -12.11 1.95 11.71
N LEU A 112 -11.23 2.18 10.75
CA LEU A 112 -11.33 1.64 9.40
C LEU A 112 -10.79 0.21 9.28
N GLY A 113 -10.29 -0.37 10.38
CA GLY A 113 -9.82 -1.74 10.44
C GLY A 113 -8.38 -1.94 9.94
N VAL A 114 -7.61 -0.87 9.79
CA VAL A 114 -6.18 -0.98 9.45
C VAL A 114 -5.45 -1.54 10.66
N THR A 115 -4.71 -2.64 10.47
CA THR A 115 -3.99 -3.34 11.55
C THR A 115 -2.48 -3.27 11.39
N ARG A 116 -1.98 -2.74 10.28
CA ARG A 116 -0.55 -2.63 10.00
C ARG A 116 -0.14 -1.18 9.81
N MET A 117 1.02 -0.85 10.35
CA MET A 117 1.62 0.47 10.23
C MET A 117 3.14 0.33 10.03
N VAL A 118 3.74 1.37 9.47
CA VAL A 118 5.16 1.68 9.56
C VAL A 118 5.25 3.17 9.87
N VAL A 119 6.11 3.57 10.80
CA VAL A 119 6.31 4.98 11.14
C VAL A 119 7.57 5.49 10.46
N ALA A 120 7.43 6.58 9.70
CA ALA A 120 8.54 7.40 9.22
C ALA A 120 8.72 8.59 10.17
N LEU A 121 9.80 8.58 10.94
CA LEU A 121 10.21 9.68 11.81
C LEU A 121 11.04 10.68 10.99
N THR A 122 10.35 11.62 10.33
CA THR A 122 10.90 12.55 9.34
C THR A 122 11.72 13.68 9.95
N MET A 123 12.38 14.47 9.09
CA MET A 123 13.21 15.62 9.50
C MET A 123 14.35 15.23 10.44
N ARG A 124 14.88 14.00 10.30
CA ARG A 124 16.01 13.53 11.09
C ARG A 124 17.23 14.44 10.99
N ASP A 125 17.43 15.10 9.86
CA ASP A 125 18.52 16.07 9.64
C ASP A 125 18.39 17.37 10.45
N LEU A 126 17.22 17.63 11.03
CA LEU A 126 16.95 18.84 11.83
C LEU A 126 16.91 18.56 13.35
N ALA A 127 16.91 17.29 13.75
CA ALA A 127 16.91 16.87 15.15
C ALA A 127 18.28 16.30 15.52
N ASP A 128 18.82 16.67 16.69
CA ASP A 128 19.97 15.97 17.26
C ASP A 128 19.57 14.58 17.80
N ASP A 129 20.55 13.79 18.23
CA ASP A 129 20.33 12.41 18.68
C ASP A 129 19.42 12.32 19.90
N GLU A 130 19.49 13.28 20.82
CA GLU A 130 18.67 13.30 22.03
C GLU A 130 17.21 13.59 21.70
N ILE A 131 16.96 14.60 20.85
CA ILE A 131 15.62 14.98 20.39
C ILE A 131 15.00 13.84 19.58
N ALA A 132 15.74 13.24 18.65
CA ALA A 132 15.22 12.13 17.84
C ALA A 132 14.86 10.91 18.70
N THR A 133 15.70 10.57 19.68
CA THR A 133 15.43 9.46 20.62
C THR A 133 14.18 9.75 21.44
N LEU A 134 14.00 10.99 21.92
CA LEU A 134 12.81 11.36 22.67
C LEU A 134 11.54 11.27 21.81
N ALA A 135 11.60 11.75 20.56
CA ALA A 135 10.49 11.66 19.63
C ALA A 135 10.12 10.21 19.28
N GLU A 136 11.11 9.32 19.14
CA GLU A 136 10.90 7.88 18.95
C GLU A 136 10.17 7.26 20.15
N LEU A 137 10.64 7.53 21.37
CA LEU A 137 9.99 7.06 22.60
C LEU A 137 8.56 7.60 22.76
N ASP A 138 8.32 8.86 22.39
CA ASP A 138 6.99 9.47 22.42
C ASP A 138 6.03 8.79 21.45
N VAL A 139 6.51 8.42 20.25
CA VAL A 139 5.74 7.65 19.27
C VAL A 139 5.46 6.25 19.80
N GLU A 140 6.46 5.56 20.33
CA GLU A 140 6.32 4.21 20.87
C GLU A 140 5.30 4.17 22.00
N ALA A 141 5.43 5.07 22.99
CA ALA A 141 4.49 5.19 24.10
C ALA A 141 3.07 5.55 23.64
N PHE A 142 2.92 6.34 22.57
CA PHE A 142 1.62 6.64 22.01
C PHE A 142 0.97 5.41 21.34
N LEU A 143 1.74 4.62 20.60
CA LEU A 143 1.23 3.48 19.84
C LEU A 143 1.03 2.22 20.68
N ASP A 144 1.71 2.09 21.83
CA ASP A 144 1.60 0.93 22.75
C ASP A 144 0.15 0.63 23.18
N GLY A 145 -0.69 1.68 23.28
CA GLY A 145 -2.11 1.54 23.61
C GLY A 145 -3.05 1.24 22.44
N THR A 146 -2.52 1.01 21.24
CA THR A 146 -3.30 0.87 19.98
C THR A 146 -3.07 -0.49 19.32
N VAL A 147 -3.81 -0.78 18.24
CA VAL A 147 -3.54 -1.97 17.41
C VAL A 147 -2.17 -1.94 16.71
N PHE A 148 -1.47 -0.80 16.73
CA PHE A 148 -0.18 -0.59 16.07
C PHE A 148 1.02 -0.71 17.01
N ALA A 149 0.83 -1.25 18.22
CA ALA A 149 1.92 -1.50 19.15
C ALA A 149 3.01 -2.38 18.53
N GLY A 150 4.28 -2.02 18.75
CA GLY A 150 5.44 -2.74 18.20
C GLY A 150 5.69 -2.54 16.70
N THR A 151 5.07 -1.54 16.08
CA THR A 151 5.38 -1.17 14.68
C THR A 151 6.82 -0.68 14.54
N SER A 152 7.43 -0.91 13.37
CA SER A 152 8.72 -0.31 13.03
C SER A 152 8.64 1.22 13.00
N ILE A 153 9.55 1.88 13.72
CA ILE A 153 9.78 3.32 13.66
C ILE A 153 11.13 3.53 13.00
N VAL A 154 11.14 4.24 11.86
CA VAL A 154 12.35 4.45 11.05
C VAL A 154 12.65 5.94 10.97
N PRO A 155 13.77 6.40 11.55
CA PRO A 155 14.26 7.76 11.36
C PRO A 155 14.63 8.01 9.90
N VAL A 156 14.09 9.07 9.30
CA VAL A 156 14.33 9.41 7.89
C VAL A 156 14.53 10.90 7.66
N SER A 157 15.28 11.22 6.61
CA SER A 157 15.31 12.57 6.04
C SER A 157 15.03 12.50 4.54
N SER A 158 13.91 13.07 4.12
CA SER A 158 13.56 13.20 2.70
C SER A 158 14.53 14.11 1.94
N LYS A 159 15.32 14.92 2.65
CA LYS A 159 16.28 15.86 2.06
C LYS A 159 17.66 15.23 1.84
N THR A 160 18.17 14.50 2.83
CA THR A 160 19.49 13.85 2.72
C THR A 160 19.40 12.46 2.10
N GLY A 161 18.21 11.84 2.13
CA GLY A 161 17.98 10.46 1.74
C GLY A 161 18.28 9.44 2.84
N GLU A 162 18.68 9.91 4.03
CA GLU A 162 18.96 9.05 5.18
C GLU A 162 17.71 8.25 5.59
N GLY A 163 17.90 6.96 5.88
CA GLY A 163 16.84 6.05 6.36
C GLY A 163 15.80 5.65 5.32
N LEU A 164 15.80 6.20 4.09
CA LEU A 164 14.80 5.88 3.07
C LEU A 164 14.85 4.40 2.64
N GLU A 165 16.04 3.82 2.50
CA GLU A 165 16.20 2.40 2.14
C GLU A 165 15.67 1.48 3.25
N GLU A 166 15.90 1.84 4.51
CA GLU A 166 15.39 1.11 5.67
C GLU A 166 13.87 1.22 5.76
N LEU A 167 13.32 2.42 5.51
CA LEU A 167 11.87 2.64 5.47
C LEU A 167 11.21 1.82 4.37
N LEU A 168 11.80 1.79 3.17
CA LEU A 168 11.31 0.95 2.07
C LEU A 168 11.36 -0.54 2.41
N THR A 169 12.38 -0.98 3.15
CA THR A 169 12.51 -2.36 3.61
C THR A 169 11.45 -2.70 4.66
N ALA A 170 11.21 -1.80 5.62
CA ALA A 170 10.15 -1.96 6.63
C ALA A 170 8.76 -2.02 5.97
N LEU A 171 8.50 -1.13 5.00
CA LEU A 171 7.27 -1.14 4.21
C LEU A 171 7.13 -2.45 3.40
N ASP A 172 8.19 -2.92 2.73
CA ASP A 172 8.13 -4.17 1.97
C ASP A 172 7.83 -5.37 2.88
N ASN A 173 8.39 -5.41 4.09
CA ASN A 173 8.06 -6.46 5.07
C ASN A 173 6.59 -6.41 5.50
N ALA A 174 6.08 -5.22 5.82
CA ALA A 174 4.67 -5.03 6.22
C ALA A 174 3.71 -5.41 5.08
N VAL A 175 4.03 -5.00 3.84
CA VAL A 175 3.29 -5.34 2.63
C VAL A 175 3.36 -6.84 2.36
N CYS A 176 4.53 -7.48 2.49
CA CYS A 176 4.68 -8.92 2.28
C CYS A 176 3.86 -9.74 3.28
N SER A 177 3.87 -9.36 4.56
CA SER A 177 3.03 -9.98 5.59
C SER A 177 1.56 -9.82 5.25
N CYS A 178 1.13 -8.61 4.88
CA CYS A 178 -0.25 -8.34 4.47
C CYS A 178 -0.69 -9.16 3.26
N TRP A 179 0.18 -9.21 2.26
CA TRP A 179 -0.05 -9.96 1.04
C TRP A 179 -0.23 -11.44 1.32
N SER A 180 0.64 -12.00 2.16
CA SER A 180 0.63 -13.42 2.52
C SER A 180 -0.63 -13.79 3.29
N GLU A 181 -1.03 -12.97 4.26
CA GLU A 181 -2.27 -13.22 5.02
C GLU A 181 -3.53 -13.09 4.14
N HIS A 182 -3.57 -12.15 3.20
CA HIS A 182 -4.66 -12.09 2.22
C HIS A 182 -4.73 -13.35 1.36
N LEU A 183 -3.59 -13.86 0.91
CA LEU A 183 -3.53 -15.12 0.17
C LEU A 183 -3.94 -16.32 1.02
N GLU A 184 -3.54 -16.36 2.29
CA GLU A 184 -3.92 -17.43 3.22
C GLU A 184 -5.40 -17.37 3.59
N ALA A 185 -5.97 -16.19 3.82
CA ALA A 185 -7.40 -16.01 4.06
C ALA A 185 -8.21 -16.44 2.82
N ALA A 186 -7.75 -16.09 1.62
CA ALA A 186 -8.35 -16.54 0.38
C ALA A 186 -8.27 -18.07 0.22
N ALA A 187 -7.13 -18.68 0.56
CA ALA A 187 -6.92 -20.13 0.48
C ALA A 187 -7.64 -20.91 1.59
N GLY A 188 -7.76 -20.35 2.80
CA GLY A 188 -8.34 -20.97 3.99
C GLY A 188 -9.85 -20.83 4.10
N SER A 189 -10.46 -19.90 3.34
CA SER A 189 -11.91 -19.73 3.30
C SER A 189 -12.67 -20.96 2.79
N GLY A 190 -12.00 -21.86 2.04
CA GLY A 190 -12.65 -22.94 1.30
C GLY A 190 -13.70 -22.45 0.29
N ALA A 191 -13.80 -21.14 0.08
CA ALA A 191 -14.76 -20.53 -0.80
C ALA A 191 -14.32 -20.72 -2.25
N ALA A 192 -15.28 -21.07 -3.10
CA ALA A 192 -15.02 -21.26 -4.52
C ALA A 192 -14.53 -19.94 -5.13
N PRO A 193 -13.53 -19.98 -6.03
CA PRO A 193 -13.01 -18.78 -6.66
C PRO A 193 -14.07 -18.03 -7.46
N ARG A 194 -14.12 -16.71 -7.30
CA ARG A 194 -15.07 -15.81 -7.98
C ARG A 194 -14.34 -14.73 -8.73
N LEU A 195 -14.60 -14.61 -10.02
CA LEU A 195 -13.99 -13.59 -10.88
C LEU A 195 -15.11 -12.80 -11.57
N PRO A 196 -15.54 -11.64 -11.04
CA PRO A 196 -16.38 -10.71 -11.77
C PRO A 196 -15.69 -10.32 -13.08
N ILE A 197 -16.41 -10.43 -14.20
CA ILE A 197 -15.82 -10.19 -15.52
C ILE A 197 -16.00 -8.71 -15.88
N ASP A 198 -14.89 -7.97 -15.91
CA ASP A 198 -14.87 -6.56 -16.33
C ASP A 198 -14.83 -6.43 -17.85
N ARG A 199 -14.06 -7.31 -18.51
CA ARG A 199 -13.94 -7.36 -19.97
C ARG A 199 -13.88 -8.79 -20.46
N CYS A 200 -14.47 -9.03 -21.62
CA CYS A 200 -14.44 -10.31 -22.32
C CYS A 200 -14.12 -10.05 -23.80
N PHE A 201 -13.09 -10.67 -24.33
CA PHE A 201 -12.68 -10.53 -25.72
C PHE A 201 -12.01 -11.80 -26.23
N SER A 202 -11.96 -11.98 -27.55
CA SER A 202 -11.38 -13.17 -28.17
C SER A 202 -10.05 -12.84 -28.83
N ILE A 203 -9.01 -13.60 -28.49
CA ILE A 203 -7.69 -13.51 -29.13
C ILE A 203 -7.54 -14.71 -30.09
N ARG A 204 -7.16 -14.42 -31.35
CA ARG A 204 -6.94 -15.46 -32.36
C ARG A 204 -5.78 -16.36 -31.91
N GLY A 205 -6.03 -17.67 -31.81
CA GLY A 205 -5.06 -18.66 -31.35
C GLY A 205 -5.16 -19.03 -29.86
N THR A 206 -5.58 -18.09 -28.99
CA THR A 206 -5.70 -18.33 -27.53
C THR A 206 -7.13 -18.66 -27.12
N GLY A 207 -8.12 -18.11 -27.81
CA GLY A 207 -9.55 -18.25 -27.49
C GLY A 207 -10.10 -17.04 -26.75
N THR A 208 -11.21 -17.24 -26.03
CA THR A 208 -11.85 -16.20 -25.21
C THR A 208 -11.01 -15.91 -23.97
N VAL A 209 -10.73 -14.63 -23.74
CA VAL A 209 -10.01 -14.10 -22.59
C VAL A 209 -10.96 -13.21 -21.81
N VAL A 210 -10.99 -13.41 -20.49
CA VAL A 210 -11.75 -12.58 -19.55
C VAL A 210 -10.78 -11.92 -18.58
N THR A 211 -11.09 -10.70 -18.16
CA THR A 211 -10.32 -9.97 -17.15
C THR A 211 -11.24 -9.57 -16.00
N GLY A 212 -10.71 -9.60 -14.78
CA GLY A 212 -11.43 -9.26 -13.56
C GLY A 212 -10.52 -9.32 -12.35
N THR A 213 -11.01 -8.84 -11.21
CA THR A 213 -10.35 -9.03 -9.91
C THR A 213 -10.77 -10.38 -9.32
N LEU A 214 -9.82 -11.27 -9.08
CA LEU A 214 -10.11 -12.56 -8.47
C LEU A 214 -10.45 -12.36 -6.99
N HIS A 215 -11.67 -12.72 -6.61
CA HIS A 215 -12.17 -12.74 -5.25
C HIS A 215 -12.29 -14.18 -4.76
N ASP A 216 -11.82 -14.42 -3.54
CA ASP A 216 -11.83 -15.74 -2.87
C ASP A 216 -11.07 -16.82 -3.66
N GLY A 217 -10.51 -17.81 -2.96
CA GLY A 217 -10.00 -19.04 -3.58
C GLY A 217 -8.89 -18.87 -4.65
N PRO A 218 -7.78 -19.60 -4.56
CA PRO A 218 -6.83 -19.61 -5.67
C PRO A 218 -7.45 -20.25 -6.93
N VAL A 219 -7.00 -19.80 -8.11
CA VAL A 219 -7.31 -20.42 -9.42
C VAL A 219 -6.01 -20.89 -10.05
N SER A 220 -5.98 -22.14 -10.51
CA SER A 220 -4.86 -22.77 -11.21
C SER A 220 -5.21 -23.08 -12.67
N VAL A 221 -4.19 -23.19 -13.52
CA VAL A 221 -4.40 -23.68 -14.90
C VAL A 221 -4.85 -25.13 -14.85
N GLY A 222 -5.88 -25.44 -15.62
CA GLY A 222 -6.55 -26.72 -15.61
C GLY A 222 -7.82 -26.76 -14.77
N ASP A 223 -8.03 -25.79 -13.87
CA ASP A 223 -9.25 -25.72 -13.07
C ASP A 223 -10.48 -25.51 -13.95
N GLU A 224 -11.59 -26.14 -13.56
CA GLU A 224 -12.90 -25.95 -14.17
C GLU A 224 -13.72 -24.94 -13.37
N LEU A 225 -14.11 -23.87 -14.04
CA LEU A 225 -14.95 -22.81 -13.51
C LEU A 225 -16.29 -22.78 -14.24
N VAL A 226 -17.27 -22.11 -13.65
CA VAL A 226 -18.58 -21.88 -14.29
C VAL A 226 -18.74 -20.39 -14.57
N ALA A 227 -18.93 -20.05 -15.84
CA ALA A 227 -19.27 -18.69 -16.24
C ALA A 227 -20.74 -18.41 -15.89
N LEU A 228 -20.98 -17.33 -15.15
CA LEU A 228 -22.32 -16.83 -14.84
C LEU A 228 -22.62 -15.57 -15.68
N PRO A 229 -23.89 -15.34 -16.07
CA PRO A 229 -25.08 -16.15 -15.75
C PRO A 229 -25.31 -17.35 -16.68
N SER A 230 -24.47 -17.56 -17.71
CA SER A 230 -24.71 -18.56 -18.76
C SER A 230 -24.59 -20.02 -18.31
N GLN A 231 -24.08 -20.27 -17.10
CA GLN A 231 -23.79 -21.59 -16.52
C GLN A 231 -22.87 -22.46 -17.39
N THR A 232 -22.06 -21.82 -18.22
CA THR A 232 -21.13 -22.52 -19.12
C THR A 232 -19.92 -23.01 -18.31
N ARG A 233 -19.60 -24.29 -18.39
CA ARG A 233 -18.35 -24.82 -17.82
C ARG A 233 -17.17 -24.40 -18.70
N CYS A 234 -16.17 -23.80 -18.08
CA CYS A 234 -14.98 -23.26 -18.72
C CYS A 234 -13.75 -23.85 -18.04
N ARG A 235 -12.70 -24.14 -18.80
CA ARG A 235 -11.41 -24.57 -18.25
C ARG A 235 -10.39 -23.45 -18.36
N VAL A 236 -9.67 -23.18 -17.27
CA VAL A 236 -8.60 -22.19 -17.26
C VAL A 236 -7.43 -22.72 -18.10
N ARG A 237 -7.20 -22.09 -19.26
CA ARG A 237 -6.11 -22.49 -20.19
C ARG A 237 -4.78 -21.81 -19.89
N GLY A 238 -4.80 -20.68 -19.21
CA GLY A 238 -3.66 -19.80 -18.97
C GLY A 238 -4.16 -18.44 -18.52
N GLY A 239 -3.31 -17.68 -17.83
CA GLY A 239 -3.66 -16.35 -17.34
C GLY A 239 -2.42 -15.54 -17.01
N ARG A 240 -2.59 -14.21 -17.01
CA ARG A 240 -1.67 -13.29 -16.36
C ARG A 240 -2.39 -12.74 -15.15
N PHE A 241 -1.79 -12.91 -13.97
CA PHE A 241 -2.31 -12.38 -12.72
C PHE A 241 -1.42 -11.22 -12.31
N THR A 242 -2.01 -10.06 -12.13
CA THR A 242 -1.40 -8.95 -11.40
C THR A 242 -1.69 -9.20 -9.91
N GLY A 243 -0.66 -9.26 -9.07
CA GLY A 243 -0.78 -9.61 -7.65
C GLY A 243 0.05 -10.81 -7.20
N ILE A 244 0.08 -11.89 -7.98
CA ILE A 244 0.55 -13.20 -7.48
C ILE A 244 1.91 -13.54 -8.10
N PRO A 245 2.93 -13.97 -7.31
CA PRO A 245 4.21 -14.39 -7.85
C PRO A 245 4.03 -15.47 -8.92
N SER A 246 4.72 -15.30 -10.05
CA SER A 246 4.78 -16.20 -11.21
C SER A 246 5.26 -17.63 -10.90
N ALA A 247 5.65 -17.92 -9.64
CA ALA A 247 6.25 -19.17 -9.20
C ALA A 247 5.30 -20.39 -9.10
N ARG A 248 4.02 -20.28 -9.47
CA ARG A 248 3.11 -21.43 -9.62
C ARG A 248 2.87 -21.88 -11.06
N PHE A 249 3.65 -21.40 -12.02
CA PHE A 249 3.64 -21.92 -13.39
C PHE A 249 5.01 -22.47 -13.80
N PRO A 250 5.13 -23.77 -14.14
CA PRO A 250 6.22 -24.18 -15.00
C PRO A 250 6.01 -23.48 -16.35
N ALA A 251 6.99 -22.68 -16.76
CA ALA A 251 7.01 -22.08 -18.08
C ALA A 251 6.80 -23.16 -19.15
N SER A 252 5.73 -23.07 -19.93
CA SER A 252 5.59 -23.89 -21.13
C SER A 252 5.41 -22.99 -22.36
N ALA A 253 6.54 -22.84 -23.04
CA ALA A 253 6.75 -22.74 -24.48
C ALA A 253 5.79 -21.84 -25.29
N SER A 254 6.36 -20.73 -25.75
CA SER A 254 5.98 -20.07 -27.00
C SER A 254 5.94 -21.05 -28.17
N PRO A 255 5.09 -20.84 -29.19
CA PRO A 255 5.50 -21.04 -30.57
C PRO A 255 6.40 -19.90 -31.06
#